data_AF-A0A3Q0JHU0-F1
#
_entry.id   AF-A0A3Q0JHU0-F1
#
_cell.length_a   1.000
_cell.length_b   1.000
_cell.length_c   1.000
_cell.angle_alpha   90.00
_cell.angle_beta   90.00
_cell.angle_gamma   90.00
#
_symmetry.space_group_name_H-M   'P 1'
#
loop_
_entity.id
_entity.type
_entity.pdbx_description
1 polymer ?
#
loop_
_entity_poly.entity_id
_entity_poly.type
_entity_poly.pdbx_seq_one_letter_code
_entity_poly.pdbx_strand_id
1 'polypeptide(L)'
;MFLFQNKDAEYNYLQNELEALEREQKQIDKQAGILEKELRRVMETGADRDREEALMSRWFTLVNKKNALLRRQMQLNILEKEDDLERKFELLNLELRSILSIEEWQKTEDQKKRESLLLSELVNIVNKRDELVHHLDSQERAIEDDDEIERDVSRAGMGQRNKNCVIQ
;
A
#
# COMPACT_ATOMS: atom_id res chain seq x y z
N MET A 1 7.73 10.53 28.41
CA MET A 1 7.79 11.78 27.61
C MET A 1 8.43 11.55 26.24
N PHE A 2 9.58 10.86 26.15
CA PHE A 2 10.23 10.54 24.86
C PHE A 2 9.46 9.60 23.91
N LEU A 3 8.63 8.68 24.43
CA LEU A 3 7.82 7.79 23.57
C LEU A 3 6.61 8.49 22.93
N PHE A 4 6.06 9.52 23.56
CA PHE A 4 4.94 10.29 23.01
C PHE A 4 5.39 11.24 21.89
N GLN A 5 6.55 11.89 22.05
CA GLN A 5 7.10 12.78 21.00
C GLN A 5 7.45 12.06 19.70
N ASN A 6 7.81 10.76 19.75
CA ASN A 6 8.04 9.96 18.55
C ASN A 6 6.72 9.60 17.82
N LYS A 7 5.66 9.26 18.56
CA LYS A 7 4.35 8.94 17.96
C LYS A 7 3.71 10.15 17.26
N ASP A 8 3.84 11.35 17.85
CA ASP A 8 3.34 12.58 17.21
C ASP A 8 4.11 12.89 15.91
N ALA A 9 5.41 12.62 15.87
CA ALA A 9 6.23 12.80 14.68
C ALA A 9 5.89 11.79 13.57
N GLU A 10 5.65 10.52 13.92
CA GLU A 10 5.23 9.47 13.00
C GLU A 10 3.83 9.74 12.42
N TYR A 11 2.88 10.18 13.24
CA TYR A 11 1.54 10.55 12.77
C TYR A 11 1.57 11.74 11.80
N ASN A 12 2.35 12.78 12.12
CA ASN A 12 2.52 13.92 11.22
C ASN A 12 3.22 13.51 9.91
N TYR A 13 4.19 12.60 9.96
CA TYR A 13 4.84 12.07 8.77
C TYR A 13 3.85 11.31 7.88
N LEU A 14 3.05 10.40 8.47
CA LEU A 14 2.02 9.64 7.76
C LEU A 14 1.01 10.56 7.05
N GLN A 15 0.49 11.57 7.75
CA GLN A 15 -0.45 12.53 7.19
C GLN A 15 0.17 13.33 6.03
N ASN A 16 1.38 13.87 6.21
CA ASN A 16 2.07 14.61 5.15
C ASN A 16 2.32 13.75 3.90
N GLU A 17 2.68 12.48 4.11
CA GLU A 17 2.89 11.53 3.02
C GLU A 17 1.58 11.21 2.28
N LEU A 18 0.48 10.97 3.01
CA LEU A 18 -0.83 10.75 2.41
C LEU A 18 -1.29 11.93 1.55
N GLU A 19 -1.12 13.15 2.04
CA GLU A 19 -1.42 14.35 1.25
C GLU A 19 -0.52 14.47 0.00
N ALA A 20 0.75 14.07 0.11
CA ALA A 20 1.67 14.07 -1.03
C ALA A 20 1.22 13.07 -2.10
N LEU A 21 0.83 11.86 -1.71
CA LEU A 21 0.28 10.85 -2.62
C LEU A 21 -1.01 11.33 -3.27
N GLU A 22 -1.91 11.99 -2.52
CA GLU A 22 -3.16 12.50 -3.10
C GLU A 22 -2.91 13.56 -4.18
N ARG A 23 -1.92 14.44 -3.95
CA ARG A 23 -1.50 15.44 -4.96
C ARG A 23 -0.90 14.77 -6.19
N GLU A 24 -0.04 13.78 -6.00
CA GLU A 24 0.59 13.03 -7.09
C GLU A 24 -0.45 12.24 -7.91
N GLN A 25 -1.41 11.60 -7.24
CA GLN A 25 -2.50 10.85 -7.87
C GLN A 25 -3.33 11.76 -8.78
N LYS A 26 -3.71 12.96 -8.30
CA LYS A 26 -4.42 13.97 -9.11
C LYS A 26 -3.62 14.38 -10.35
N GLN A 27 -2.30 14.50 -10.23
CA GLN A 27 -1.44 14.85 -11.36
C GLN A 27 -1.37 13.70 -12.39
N ILE A 28 -1.21 12.46 -11.93
CA ILE A 28 -1.20 11.26 -12.76
C ILE A 28 -2.52 11.13 -13.51
N ASP A 29 -3.67 11.27 -12.83
CA ASP A 29 -4.99 11.14 -13.45
C ASP A 29 -5.22 12.21 -14.54
N LYS A 30 -4.78 13.44 -14.28
CA LYS A 30 -4.83 14.51 -15.28
C LYS A 30 -3.97 14.19 -16.50
N GLN A 31 -2.74 13.70 -16.29
CA GLN A 31 -1.84 13.34 -17.38
C GLN A 31 -2.36 12.14 -18.18
N ALA A 32 -2.89 11.11 -17.49
CA ALA A 32 -3.48 9.93 -18.10
C ALA A 32 -4.68 10.30 -18.99
N GLY A 33 -5.55 11.20 -18.54
CA GLY A 33 -6.69 11.65 -19.33
C GLY A 33 -6.33 12.46 -20.58
N ILE A 34 -5.20 13.18 -20.57
CA ILE A 34 -4.69 13.86 -21.78
C ILE A 34 -4.09 12.83 -22.72
N LEU A 35 -3.25 11.92 -22.18
CA LEU A 35 -2.54 10.94 -22.98
C LEU A 35 -3.48 9.93 -23.64
N GLU A 36 -4.53 9.48 -22.95
CA GLU A 36 -5.54 8.56 -23.47
C GLU A 36 -6.26 9.14 -24.70
N LYS A 37 -6.61 10.43 -24.68
CA LYS A 37 -7.23 11.12 -25.82
C LYS A 37 -6.29 11.21 -27.02
N GLU A 38 -5.02 11.52 -26.78
CA GLU A 38 -4.03 11.60 -27.86
C GLU A 38 -3.74 10.24 -28.46
N LEU A 39 -3.61 9.21 -27.62
CA LEU A 39 -3.34 7.83 -28.01
C LEU A 39 -4.50 7.25 -28.83
N ARG A 40 -5.75 7.45 -28.38
CA ARG A 40 -6.95 7.06 -29.15
C ARG A 40 -6.96 7.69 -30.54
N ARG A 41 -6.71 9.00 -30.65
CA ARG A 41 -6.71 9.70 -31.94
C ARG A 41 -5.64 9.16 -32.89
N VAL A 42 -4.42 8.91 -32.39
CA VAL A 42 -3.31 8.41 -33.22
C VAL A 42 -3.61 6.99 -33.70
N MET A 43 -4.10 6.11 -32.81
CA MET A 43 -4.46 4.74 -33.17
C MET A 43 -5.63 4.65 -34.17
N GLU A 44 -6.63 5.52 -34.06
CA GLU A 44 -7.74 5.59 -35.02
C GLU A 44 -7.28 5.99 -36.44
N THR A 45 -6.28 6.87 -36.54
CA THR A 45 -5.75 7.33 -37.83
C THR A 45 -4.71 6.40 -38.43
N GLY A 46 -4.00 5.60 -37.61
CA GLY A 46 -2.99 4.63 -38.05
C GLY A 46 -1.81 5.21 -38.84
N ALA A 47 -1.68 6.54 -38.88
CA ALA A 47 -0.84 7.25 -39.85
C ALA A 47 0.59 7.56 -39.35
N ASP A 48 0.84 7.44 -38.04
CA ASP A 48 2.07 7.91 -37.41
C ASP A 48 2.55 6.94 -36.32
N ARG A 49 3.28 5.89 -36.75
CA ARG A 49 3.79 4.82 -35.88
C ARG A 49 4.83 5.30 -34.88
N ASP A 50 5.70 6.23 -35.27
CA ASP A 50 6.75 6.75 -34.39
C ASP A 50 6.11 7.56 -33.24
N ARG A 51 5.08 8.33 -33.55
CA ARG A 51 4.29 9.05 -32.54
C ARG A 51 3.48 8.10 -31.66
N GLU A 52 2.91 7.04 -32.23
CA GLU A 52 2.23 6.00 -31.46
C GLU A 52 3.18 5.35 -30.44
N GLU A 53 4.37 4.94 -30.87
CA GLU A 53 5.40 4.35 -30.00
C GLU A 53 5.83 5.33 -28.89
N ALA A 54 6.02 6.61 -29.21
CA ALA A 54 6.35 7.64 -28.22
C ALA A 54 5.24 7.86 -27.18
N LEU A 55 3.97 7.85 -27.61
CA LEU A 55 2.82 7.98 -26.70
C LEU A 55 2.65 6.73 -25.84
N MET A 56 2.86 5.53 -26.40
CA MET A 56 2.87 4.26 -25.67
C MET A 56 3.96 4.23 -24.61
N SER A 57 5.18 4.69 -24.92
CA SER A 57 6.26 4.80 -23.93
C SER A 57 5.90 5.73 -22.76
N ARG A 58 5.29 6.88 -23.06
CA ARG A 58 4.76 7.79 -22.02
C ARG A 58 3.64 7.13 -21.20
N TRP A 59 2.80 6.33 -21.83
CA TRP A 59 1.72 5.61 -21.17
C TRP A 59 2.27 4.58 -20.18
N PHE A 60 3.24 3.76 -20.61
CA PHE A 60 3.95 2.84 -19.71
C PHE A 60 4.56 3.57 -18.51
N THR A 61 5.21 4.71 -18.74
CA THR A 61 5.79 5.51 -17.65
C THR A 61 4.71 5.98 -16.66
N LEU A 62 3.54 6.41 -17.14
CA LEU A 62 2.43 6.82 -16.26
C LEU A 62 1.83 5.65 -15.49
N VAL A 63 1.67 4.50 -16.14
CA VAL A 63 1.18 3.27 -15.48
C VAL A 63 2.14 2.84 -14.38
N ASN A 64 3.45 2.85 -14.65
CA ASN A 64 4.46 2.50 -13.65
C ASN A 64 4.45 3.46 -12.46
N LYS A 65 4.30 4.77 -12.71
CA LYS A 65 4.13 5.76 -11.64
C LYS A 65 2.86 5.52 -10.82
N LYS A 66 1.74 5.21 -11.47
CA LYS A 66 0.48 4.88 -10.79
C LYS A 66 0.63 3.62 -9.94
N ASN A 67 1.29 2.59 -10.45
CA ASN A 67 1.53 1.35 -9.71
C ASN A 67 2.43 1.61 -8.49
N ALA A 68 3.50 2.39 -8.63
CA ALA A 68 4.35 2.79 -7.50
C ALA A 68 3.55 3.56 -6.43
N LEU A 69 2.69 4.49 -6.84
CA LEU A 69 1.81 5.24 -5.95
C LEU A 69 0.84 4.33 -5.21
N LEU A 70 0.18 3.39 -5.91
CA LEU A 70 -0.73 2.41 -5.30
C LEU A 70 -0.01 1.53 -4.28
N ARG A 71 1.19 1.04 -4.60
CA ARG A 71 2.03 0.26 -3.67
C ARG A 71 2.33 1.07 -2.40
N ARG A 72 2.74 2.33 -2.56
CA ARG A 72 3.02 3.21 -1.42
C ARG A 72 1.77 3.47 -0.58
N GLN A 73 0.64 3.77 -1.21
CA GLN A 73 -0.64 3.99 -0.53
C GLN A 73 -1.09 2.77 0.29
N MET A 74 -0.85 1.57 -0.25
CA MET A 74 -1.19 0.32 0.42
C MET A 74 -0.32 0.06 1.65
N GLN A 75 1.00 0.33 1.56
CA GLN A 75 1.92 0.27 2.70
C GLN A 75 1.48 1.21 3.83
N LEU A 76 1.14 2.46 3.50
CA LEU A 76 0.68 3.44 4.49
C LEU A 76 -0.64 3.02 5.15
N ASN A 77 -1.56 2.40 4.40
CA ASN A 77 -2.81 1.89 4.96
C ASN A 77 -2.58 0.77 5.97
N ILE A 78 -1.56 -0.06 5.76
CA ILE A 78 -1.21 -1.13 6.69
C ILE A 78 -0.60 -0.54 7.97
N LEU A 79 0.30 0.43 7.86
CA LEU A 79 0.85 1.14 9.02
C LEU A 79 -0.23 1.83 9.85
N GLU A 80 -1.20 2.48 9.19
CA GLU A 80 -2.36 3.10 9.87
C GLU A 80 -3.18 2.04 10.64
N LYS A 81 -3.46 0.89 10.01
CA LYS A 81 -4.18 -0.21 10.68
C LYS A 81 -3.39 -0.81 11.85
N GLU A 82 -2.07 -0.92 11.73
CA GLU A 82 -1.22 -1.40 12.82
C GLU A 82 -1.24 -0.44 14.01
N ASP A 83 -1.11 0.86 13.77
CA ASP A 83 -1.20 1.90 14.81
C ASP A 83 -2.57 1.90 15.50
N ASP A 84 -3.67 1.77 14.73
CA ASP A 84 -5.02 1.64 15.30
C ASP A 84 -5.18 0.39 16.18
N LEU A 85 -4.62 -0.75 15.73
CA LEU A 85 -4.63 -1.99 16.52
C LEU A 85 -3.79 -1.85 17.78
N GLU A 86 -2.64 -1.18 17.73
CA GLU A 86 -1.78 -0.91 18.88
C GLU A 86 -2.49 -0.01 19.90
N ARG A 87 -3.10 1.10 19.47
CA ARG A 87 -3.89 1.98 20.33
C ARG A 87 -5.03 1.24 21.01
N LYS A 88 -5.76 0.41 20.26
CA LYS A 88 -6.82 -0.43 20.82
C LYS A 88 -6.25 -1.43 21.84
N PHE A 89 -5.12 -2.06 21.54
CA PHE A 89 -4.44 -2.99 22.44
C PHE A 89 -4.02 -2.31 23.76
N GLU A 90 -3.44 -1.10 23.69
CA GLU A 90 -3.06 -0.32 24.88
C GLU A 90 -4.27 -0.04 25.77
N LEU A 91 -5.38 0.44 25.20
CA LEU A 91 -6.61 0.74 25.95
C LEU A 91 -7.21 -0.51 26.61
N LEU A 92 -7.31 -1.63 25.88
CA LEU A 92 -7.84 -2.88 26.43
C LEU A 92 -6.94 -3.45 27.53
N ASN A 93 -5.61 -3.36 27.38
CA ASN A 93 -4.69 -3.82 28.42
C ASN A 93 -4.76 -2.98 29.69
N LEU A 94 -4.94 -1.66 29.56
CA LEU A 94 -5.12 -0.79 30.72
C LEU A 94 -6.37 -1.18 31.51
N GLU A 95 -7.49 -1.42 30.82
CA GLU A 95 -8.71 -1.88 31.45
C GLU A 95 -8.53 -3.26 32.09
N LEU A 96 -7.93 -4.21 31.37
CA LEU A 96 -7.69 -5.56 31.86
C LEU A 96 -6.82 -5.56 33.14
N ARG A 97 -5.77 -4.73 33.19
CA ARG A 97 -4.92 -4.58 34.38
C ARG A 97 -5.69 -4.08 35.59
N SER A 98 -6.66 -3.18 35.38
CA SER A 98 -7.52 -2.71 36.47
C SER A 98 -8.36 -3.86 37.05
N ILE A 99 -8.86 -4.77 36.22
CA ILE A 99 -9.66 -5.92 36.69
C ILE A 99 -8.76 -6.97 37.35
N LEU A 100 -7.59 -7.25 36.77
CA LEU A 100 -6.62 -8.21 37.31
C LEU A 100 -6.00 -7.77 38.64
N SER A 101 -6.02 -6.47 38.97
CA SER A 101 -5.60 -5.98 40.28
C SER A 101 -6.56 -6.33 41.43
N ILE A 102 -7.75 -6.83 41.12
CA ILE A 102 -8.74 -7.26 42.11
C ILE A 102 -8.50 -8.75 42.41
N GLU A 103 -8.40 -9.09 43.70
CA GLU A 103 -8.26 -10.47 44.16
C GLU A 103 -9.44 -11.34 43.66
N GLU A 104 -9.17 -12.58 43.27
CA GLU A 104 -10.15 -13.45 42.61
C GLU A 104 -11.43 -13.67 43.44
N TRP A 105 -11.29 -13.76 44.77
CA TRP A 105 -12.40 -13.92 45.70
C TRP A 105 -13.25 -12.65 45.89
N GLN A 106 -12.72 -11.48 45.48
CA GLN A 106 -13.41 -10.19 45.50
C GLN A 106 -14.03 -9.82 44.15
N LYS A 107 -13.68 -10.54 43.07
CA LYS A 107 -14.23 -10.28 41.74
C LYS A 107 -15.71 -10.64 41.66
N THR A 108 -16.50 -9.70 41.18
CA THR A 108 -17.90 -9.92 40.78
C THR A 108 -17.98 -10.76 39.50
N GLU A 109 -19.12 -11.43 39.28
CA GLU A 109 -19.34 -12.19 38.06
C GLU A 109 -19.28 -11.31 36.80
N ASP A 110 -19.69 -10.04 36.89
CA ASP A 110 -19.59 -9.11 35.76
C ASP A 110 -18.14 -8.73 35.46
N GLN A 111 -17.28 -8.60 36.49
CA GLN A 111 -15.84 -8.40 36.30
C GLN A 111 -15.17 -9.60 35.63
N LYS A 112 -15.52 -10.84 36.04
CA LYS A 112 -15.00 -12.06 35.40
C LYS A 112 -15.44 -12.17 33.93
N LYS A 113 -16.71 -11.86 33.64
CA LYS A 113 -17.20 -11.80 32.25
C LYS A 113 -16.46 -10.73 31.45
N ARG A 114 -16.25 -9.55 32.02
CA ARG A 114 -15.52 -8.46 31.37
C ARG A 114 -14.08 -8.85 31.08
N GLU A 115 -13.38 -9.47 32.03
CA GLU A 115 -12.03 -10.03 31.86
C GLU A 115 -11.98 -11.00 30.68
N SER A 116 -12.91 -11.95 30.61
CA SER A 116 -12.99 -12.92 29.50
C SER A 116 -13.22 -12.26 28.13
N LEU A 117 -14.08 -11.24 28.07
CA LEU A 117 -14.32 -10.46 26.86
C LEU A 117 -13.08 -9.67 26.43
N LEU A 118 -12.39 -9.02 27.38
CA LEU A 118 -11.16 -8.28 27.10
C LEU A 118 -10.05 -9.21 26.58
N LEU A 119 -9.86 -10.38 27.19
CA LEU A 119 -8.91 -11.38 26.72
C LEU A 119 -9.25 -11.86 25.30
N SER A 120 -10.52 -12.10 25.01
CA SER A 120 -10.98 -12.50 23.68
C SER A 120 -10.70 -11.40 22.64
N GLU A 121 -10.96 -10.14 22.97
CA GLU A 121 -10.64 -9.00 22.10
C GLU A 121 -9.14 -8.82 21.89
N LEU A 122 -8.31 -9.04 22.91
CA LEU A 122 -6.86 -8.99 22.78
C LEU A 122 -6.33 -10.07 21.84
N VAL A 123 -6.85 -11.31 21.94
CA VAL A 123 -6.52 -12.39 20.99
C VAL A 123 -6.95 -12.02 19.57
N ASN A 124 -8.14 -11.44 19.40
CA ASN A 124 -8.62 -10.95 18.10
C ASN A 124 -7.67 -9.89 17.51
N ILE A 125 -7.15 -8.97 18.31
CA ILE A 125 -6.15 -7.98 17.85
C ILE A 125 -4.87 -8.67 17.37
N VAL A 126 -4.37 -9.66 18.11
CA VAL A 126 -3.17 -10.41 17.70
C VAL A 126 -3.41 -11.11 16.36
N ASN A 127 -4.55 -11.77 16.19
CA ASN A 127 -4.89 -12.42 14.92
C ASN A 127 -4.98 -11.42 13.76
N LYS A 128 -5.58 -10.24 13.99
CA LYS A 128 -5.63 -9.18 12.97
C LYS A 128 -4.25 -8.66 12.58
N ARG A 129 -3.32 -8.55 13.54
CA ARG A 129 -1.93 -8.19 13.24
C ARG A 129 -1.25 -9.26 12.41
N ASP A 130 -1.47 -10.53 12.74
CA ASP A 130 -0.94 -11.67 11.97
C ASP A 130 -1.48 -11.66 10.52
N GLU A 131 -2.77 -11.38 10.33
CA GLU A 131 -3.37 -11.17 9.01
C GLU A 131 -2.72 -10.02 8.23
N LEU A 132 -2.40 -8.90 8.88
CA LEU A 132 -1.71 -7.77 8.25
C LEU A 132 -0.29 -8.15 7.79
N VAL A 133 0.45 -8.92 8.60
CA VAL A 133 1.79 -9.42 8.24
C VAL A 133 1.70 -10.35 7.03
N HIS A 134 0.77 -11.30 7.03
CA HIS A 134 0.53 -12.18 5.89
C HIS A 134 0.14 -11.40 4.63
N HIS A 135 -0.65 -10.34 4.78
CA HIS A 135 -1.03 -9.49 3.67
C HIS A 135 0.16 -8.70 3.09
N LEU A 136 1.08 -8.22 3.93
CA LEU A 136 2.34 -7.59 3.49
C LEU A 136 3.21 -8.57 2.71
N ASP A 137 3.47 -9.75 3.26
CA ASP A 137 4.32 -10.76 2.63
C ASP A 137 3.75 -11.24 1.27
N SER A 138 2.41 -11.39 1.18
CA SER A 138 1.76 -11.70 -0.09
C SER A 138 1.87 -10.57 -1.12
N GLN A 139 1.88 -9.32 -0.68
CA GLN A 139 2.04 -8.17 -1.57
C GLN A 139 3.47 -8.05 -2.05
N GLU A 140 4.47 -8.17 -1.17
CA GLU A 140 5.87 -8.09 -1.54
C GLU A 140 6.21 -9.09 -2.64
N ARG A 141 5.73 -10.34 -2.50
CA ARG A 141 5.84 -11.35 -3.56
C ARG A 141 5.21 -10.94 -4.88
N ALA A 142 3.99 -10.38 -4.86
CA ALA A 142 3.34 -9.90 -6.08
C ALA A 142 4.10 -8.75 -6.76
N ILE A 143 4.72 -7.87 -5.96
CA ILE A 143 5.53 -6.75 -6.47
C ILE A 143 6.82 -7.26 -7.09
N GLU A 144 7.48 -8.24 -6.48
CA GLU A 144 8.67 -8.89 -7.03
C GLU A 144 8.40 -9.57 -8.37
N ASP A 145 7.26 -10.27 -8.48
CA ASP A 145 6.80 -10.90 -9.71
C ASP A 145 6.56 -9.84 -10.82
N ASP A 146 5.88 -8.74 -10.49
CA ASP A 146 5.65 -7.63 -11.42
C ASP A 146 6.96 -6.98 -11.91
N ASP A 147 7.92 -6.76 -11.00
CA ASP A 147 9.24 -6.19 -11.31
C ASP A 147 10.12 -7.17 -12.12
N GLU A 148 9.95 -8.48 -11.97
CA GLU A 148 10.55 -9.49 -12.84
C GLU A 148 9.96 -9.43 -14.25
N ILE A 149 8.63 -9.36 -14.38
CA ILE A 149 7.95 -9.22 -15.67
C ILE A 149 8.39 -7.93 -16.38
N GLU A 150 8.48 -6.80 -15.68
CA GLU A 150 8.93 -5.53 -16.28
C GLU A 150 10.35 -5.63 -16.84
N ARG A 151 11.26 -6.29 -16.10
CA ARG A 151 12.65 -6.52 -16.54
C ARG A 151 12.69 -7.41 -17.79
N ASP A 152 11.88 -8.45 -17.84
CA ASP A 152 11.83 -9.37 -18.97
C ASP A 152 11.20 -8.75 -20.21
N VAL A 153 10.14 -7.95 -20.06
CA VAL A 153 9.54 -7.17 -21.16
C VAL A 153 10.55 -6.16 -21.70
N SER A 154 11.30 -5.49 -20.83
CA SER A 154 12.37 -4.55 -21.23
C SER A 154 13.48 -5.25 -22.01
N ARG A 155 13.90 -6.45 -21.59
CA ARG A 155 14.88 -7.29 -22.31
C ARG A 155 14.35 -7.79 -23.65
N ALA A 156 13.09 -8.21 -23.70
CA ALA A 156 12.45 -8.69 -24.93
C ALA A 156 12.26 -7.56 -25.96
N GLY A 157 11.92 -6.34 -25.52
CA GLY A 157 11.84 -5.14 -26.36
C GLY A 157 13.17 -4.74 -26.99
N MET A 158 14.31 -5.06 -26.35
CA MET A 158 15.65 -4.88 -26.94
C MET A 158 16.00 -5.96 -27.98
N GLY A 159 15.38 -7.14 -27.92
CA GLY A 159 15.66 -8.28 -28.80
C GLY A 159 15.03 -8.19 -30.22
N GLN A 160 14.00 -7.36 -30.42
CA GLN A 160 13.38 -7.18 -31.74
C GLN A 160 14.08 -6.13 -32.62
N ARG A 161 14.95 -5.29 -32.05
CA ARG A 161 15.69 -4.26 -32.81
C ARG A 161 16.82 -4.79 -33.70
N ASN A 162 17.26 -6.03 -33.49
CA ASN A 162 18.48 -6.56 -34.12
C ASN A 162 18.25 -7.59 -35.24
N LYS A 163 17.05 -7.67 -35.84
CA LYS A 163 16.79 -8.58 -36.98
C LYS A 163 16.49 -7.90 -38.32
N ASN A 164 16.60 -6.58 -38.43
CA ASN A 164 16.35 -5.82 -39.68
C ASN A 164 17.57 -5.07 -40.23
N CYS A 165 18.78 -5.62 -40.10
CA CYS A 165 19.94 -5.28 -40.94
C CYS A 165 20.62 -6.61 -41.25
N VAL A 166 20.62 -7.13 -42.49
CA VAL A 166 21.41 -6.64 -43.62
C VAL A 166 20.62 -6.78 -44.93
N ILE A 167 20.52 -5.67 -45.66
CA ILE A 167 20.42 -5.66 -47.12
C ILE A 167 21.84 -5.91 -47.64
N GLN A 168 22.03 -6.99 -48.40
CA GLN A 168 22.62 -7.05 -49.74
C GLN A 168 23.24 -8.43 -50.01
#